data_AF-A0A967HNW5-F1
#
_entry.id   AF-A0A967HNW5-F1
#
_cell.length_a   1.000
_cell.length_b   1.000
_cell.length_c   1.000
_cell.angle_alpha   90.00
_cell.angle_beta   90.00
_cell.angle_gamma   90.00
#
_symmetry.space_group_name_H-M   'P 1'
#
loop_
_entity.id
_entity.type
_entity.pdbx_description
1 polymer ?
#
loop_
_entity_poly.entity_id
_entity_poly.type
_entity_poly.pdbx_seq_one_letter_code
_entity_poly.pdbx_strand_id
1 'polypeptide(L)'
;METAVGGVGPDPEENRAFFTFTRLLRSAGLPVPELYDYDEHRGVWLEEDLGDTTLFDALVQARQREEGEFPESMIPVYRRVLEELPRIQVEGG
;
A
#
# COMPACT_ATOMS: atom_id res chain seq x y z
N MET A 1 11.25 11.58 11.65
CA MET A 1 12.30 10.77 11.02
C MET A 1 11.58 9.99 9.95
N GLU A 2 12.08 10.04 8.71
CA GLU A 2 11.56 9.21 7.62
C GLU A 2 12.21 7.83 7.79
N THR A 3 11.40 6.78 7.90
CA THR A 3 11.84 5.38 7.99
C THR A 3 11.62 4.70 6.63
N ALA A 4 12.28 3.57 6.41
CA ALA A 4 12.19 2.82 5.16
C ALA A 4 12.17 1.31 5.47
N VAL A 5 11.52 0.55 4.59
CA VAL A 5 11.44 -0.91 4.68
C VAL A 5 12.35 -1.52 3.63
N GLY A 6 13.16 -2.51 4.04
CA GLY A 6 14.01 -3.27 3.14
C GLY A 6 13.47 -4.69 2.93
N GLY A 7 13.43 -5.14 1.68
CA GLY A 7 12.97 -6.47 1.31
C GLY A 7 14.03 -7.30 0.58
N VAL A 8 13.92 -8.62 0.68
CA VAL A 8 14.66 -9.58 -0.13
C VAL A 8 13.73 -10.70 -0.58
N GLY A 9 13.70 -10.96 -1.88
CA GLY A 9 12.84 -11.96 -2.51
C GLY A 9 13.67 -13.04 -3.21
N PRO A 10 13.36 -14.33 -3.02
CA PRO A 10 14.14 -15.43 -3.60
C PRO A 10 13.85 -15.68 -5.08
N ASP A 11 12.70 -15.21 -5.60
CA ASP A 11 12.26 -15.44 -6.98
C ASP A 11 12.53 -14.20 -7.86
N PRO A 12 13.41 -14.31 -8.89
CA PRO A 12 13.71 -13.17 -9.75
C PRO A 12 12.55 -12.69 -10.63
N GLU A 13 11.63 -13.56 -11.02
CA GLU A 13 10.47 -13.20 -11.84
C GLU A 13 9.43 -12.45 -11.00
N GLU A 14 9.14 -12.92 -9.79
CA GLU A 14 8.27 -12.22 -8.85
C GLU A 14 8.83 -10.83 -8.48
N ASN A 15 10.14 -10.73 -8.21
CA ASN A 15 10.78 -9.45 -7.91
C ASN A 15 10.67 -8.46 -9.07
N ARG A 16 10.94 -8.90 -10.31
CA ARG A 16 10.78 -8.04 -11.51
C ARG A 16 9.33 -7.59 -11.69
N ALA A 17 8.37 -8.48 -11.46
CA ALA A 17 6.96 -8.13 -11.52
C ALA A 17 6.64 -7.05 -10.47
N PHE A 18 7.05 -7.26 -9.21
CA PHE A 18 6.87 -6.29 -8.13
C PHE A 18 7.46 -4.92 -8.47
N PHE A 19 8.73 -4.84 -8.88
CA PHE A 19 9.36 -3.56 -9.22
C PHE A 19 8.66 -2.85 -10.38
N THR A 20 8.25 -3.61 -11.40
CA THR A 20 7.56 -3.07 -12.57
C THR A 20 6.19 -2.51 -12.19
N PHE A 21 5.37 -3.30 -11.49
CA PHE A 21 4.02 -2.89 -11.09
C PHE A 21 4.07 -1.72 -10.11
N THR A 22 4.93 -1.75 -9.09
CA THR A 22 5.03 -0.66 -8.12
C THR A 22 5.40 0.66 -8.79
N ARG A 23 6.37 0.65 -9.72
CA ARG A 23 6.73 1.86 -10.48
C ARG A 23 5.61 2.35 -11.39
N LEU A 24 4.92 1.43 -12.08
CA LEU A 24 3.82 1.77 -12.98
C LEU A 24 2.65 2.38 -12.21
N LEU A 25 2.21 1.73 -11.13
CA LEU A 25 1.11 2.19 -10.29
C LEU A 25 1.43 3.57 -9.68
N ARG A 26 2.68 3.77 -9.20
CA ARG A 26 3.13 5.07 -8.69
C ARG A 26 3.09 6.14 -9.77
N SER A 27 3.53 5.82 -10.99
CA SER A 27 3.51 6.76 -12.13
C SER A 27 2.10 7.17 -12.57
N ALA A 28 1.11 6.30 -12.34
CA ALA A 28 -0.31 6.59 -12.52
C ALA A 28 -0.91 7.42 -11.37
N GLY A 29 -0.12 7.79 -10.35
CA GLY A 29 -0.58 8.54 -9.19
C GLY A 29 -1.45 7.72 -8.25
N LEU A 30 -1.29 6.39 -8.23
CA LEU A 30 -1.97 5.50 -7.29
C LEU A 30 -1.22 5.45 -5.95
N PRO A 31 -1.95 5.25 -4.82
CA PRO A 31 -1.37 5.26 -3.48
C PRO A 31 -0.64 3.95 -3.17
N VAL A 32 0.53 3.75 -3.78
CA VAL A 32 1.47 2.65 -3.53
C VAL A 32 2.76 3.19 -2.94
N PRO A 33 3.53 2.37 -2.18
CA PRO A 33 4.82 2.82 -1.65
C PRO A 33 5.77 3.22 -2.77
N GLU A 34 6.59 4.22 -2.50
CA GLU A 34 7.71 4.56 -3.37
C GLU A 34 8.84 3.54 -3.25
N LEU A 35 9.35 3.04 -4.38
CA LEU A 35 10.61 2.30 -4.40
C LEU A 35 11.77 3.29 -4.43
N TYR A 36 12.55 3.34 -3.35
CA TYR A 36 13.71 4.21 -3.25
C TYR A 36 14.90 3.66 -4.06
N ASP A 37 15.17 2.36 -3.96
CA ASP A 37 16.23 1.70 -4.71
C ASP A 37 16.01 0.17 -4.77
N TYR A 38 16.61 -0.51 -5.75
CA TYR A 38 16.57 -1.98 -5.86
C TYR A 38 17.73 -2.54 -6.68
N ASP A 39 18.13 -3.78 -6.36
CA ASP A 39 19.08 -4.57 -7.13
C ASP A 39 18.38 -5.84 -7.63
N GLU A 40 18.05 -5.85 -8.93
CA GLU A 40 17.34 -6.97 -9.57
C GLU A 40 18.13 -8.29 -9.53
N HIS A 41 19.46 -8.21 -9.60
CA HIS A 41 20.31 -9.41 -9.61
C HIS A 41 20.36 -10.06 -8.24
N ARG A 42 20.35 -9.24 -7.18
CA ARG A 42 20.36 -9.70 -5.78
C ARG A 42 18.96 -9.90 -5.20
N GLY A 43 17.92 -9.44 -5.89
CA GLY A 43 16.54 -9.56 -5.43
C GLY A 43 16.27 -8.76 -4.15
N VAL A 44 16.93 -7.62 -3.99
CA VAL A 44 16.78 -6.75 -2.80
C VAL A 44 16.24 -5.39 -3.19
N TRP A 45 15.47 -4.77 -2.31
CA TRP A 45 14.92 -3.43 -2.51
C TRP A 45 14.75 -2.66 -1.21
N LEU A 46 14.61 -1.34 -1.34
CA LEU A 46 14.27 -0.40 -0.28
C LEU A 46 13.05 0.42 -0.72
N GLU A 47 12.05 0.52 0.15
CA GLU A 47 10.78 1.19 -0.14
C GLU A 47 10.31 2.10 1.01
N GLU A 48 9.37 2.98 0.67
CA GLU A 48 8.65 3.85 1.60
C GLU A 48 7.99 3.04 2.71
N ASP A 49 8.27 3.42 3.96
CA ASP A 49 7.58 2.87 5.13
C ASP A 49 6.24 3.59 5.32
N LEU A 50 5.15 2.87 5.08
CA LEU A 50 3.78 3.38 5.26
C LEU A 50 3.29 3.33 6.72
N GLY A 51 4.13 2.81 7.63
CA GLY A 51 3.81 2.58 9.02
C GLY A 51 2.99 1.32 9.29
N ASP A 52 2.65 1.12 10.56
CA ASP A 52 2.13 -0.16 11.04
C ASP A 52 0.58 -0.27 11.04
N THR A 53 -0.13 0.80 10.67
CA THR A 53 -1.59 0.84 10.82
C THR A 53 -2.29 0.39 9.56
N THR A 54 -2.90 -0.80 9.60
CA THR A 54 -3.77 -1.25 8.52
C THR A 54 -5.16 -0.61 8.60
N LEU A 55 -5.92 -0.66 7.49
CA LEU A 55 -7.34 -0.29 7.49
C LEU A 55 -8.15 -1.11 8.51
N PHE A 56 -7.77 -2.37 8.72
CA PHE A 56 -8.42 -3.25 9.69
C PHE A 56 -8.13 -2.81 11.12
N ASP A 57 -6.88 -2.46 11.44
CA ASP A 57 -6.53 -1.92 12.76
C ASP A 57 -7.31 -0.64 13.06
N ALA A 58 -7.38 0.26 12.08
CA ALA A 58 -8.17 1.49 12.19
C ALA A 58 -9.66 1.20 12.47
N LEU A 59 -10.26 0.24 11.76
CA LEU A 59 -11.65 -0.17 11.99
C LEU A 59 -11.86 -0.78 13.39
N VAL A 60 -10.97 -1.68 13.82
CA VAL A 60 -11.05 -2.30 15.16
C VAL A 60 -10.96 -1.23 16.24
N GLN A 61 -10.05 -0.28 16.12
CA GLN A 61 -9.90 0.83 17.05
C GLN A 61 -11.14 1.73 17.09
N ALA A 62 -11.74 2.04 15.93
CA ALA A 62 -12.95 2.85 15.86
C ALA A 62 -14.15 2.14 16.52
N ARG A 63 -14.32 0.83 16.30
CA ARG A 63 -15.37 0.01 16.95
C ARG A 63 -15.26 -0.06 18.47
N GLN A 64 -14.07 0.11 19.02
CA GLN A 64 -13.88 0.17 20.48
C GLN A 64 -14.28 1.52 21.07
N ARG A 65 -14.31 2.59 20.25
CA ARG A 65 -14.51 3.97 20.69
C ARG A 65 -15.90 4.52 20.39
N GLU A 66 -16.57 3.95 19.39
CA GLU A 66 -17.88 4.39 18.91
C GLU A 66 -18.93 3.29 19.13
N GLU A 67 -20.11 3.68 19.58
CA GLU A 67 -21.27 2.80 19.71
C GLU A 67 -22.03 2.71 18.39
N GLY A 68 -22.69 1.58 18.13
CA GLY A 68 -23.51 1.36 16.92
C GLY A 68 -23.05 0.15 16.10
N GLU A 69 -23.69 -0.05 14.94
CA GLU A 69 -23.39 -1.17 14.04
C GLU A 69 -22.07 -0.95 13.27
N PHE A 70 -21.75 0.30 12.94
CA PHE A 70 -20.53 0.68 12.24
C PHE A 70 -20.02 2.06 12.71
N PRO A 71 -18.69 2.25 12.87
CA PRO A 71 -18.14 3.54 13.27
C PRO A 71 -18.31 4.60 12.18
N GLU A 72 -18.98 5.71 12.50
CA GLU A 72 -19.22 6.82 11.58
C GLU A 72 -17.90 7.45 11.13
N SER A 73 -16.87 7.44 11.98
CA SER A 73 -15.53 7.92 11.63
C SER A 73 -14.88 7.16 10.46
N MET A 74 -15.28 5.90 10.24
CA MET A 74 -14.69 5.04 9.21
C MET A 74 -15.36 5.20 7.85
N ILE A 75 -16.57 5.76 7.78
CA ILE A 75 -17.28 6.00 6.52
C ILE A 75 -16.45 6.80 5.51
N PRO A 76 -15.84 7.96 5.85
CA PRO A 76 -15.01 8.69 4.89
C PRO A 76 -13.77 7.91 4.45
N VAL A 77 -13.18 7.08 5.31
CA VAL A 77 -12.03 6.24 4.97
C VAL A 77 -12.43 5.17 3.95
N TYR A 78 -13.54 4.48 4.19
CA TYR A 78 -14.08 3.49 3.25
C TYR A 78 -14.51 4.12 1.92
N ARG A 79 -15.06 5.35 1.95
CA ARG A 79 -15.36 6.08 0.72
C ARG A 79 -14.09 6.32 -0.11
N ARG A 80 -13.00 6.77 0.50
CA ARG A 80 -11.72 6.94 -0.19
C ARG A 80 -11.21 5.61 -0.77
N VAL A 81 -11.31 4.50 -0.03
CA VAL A 81 -10.93 3.18 -0.55
C VAL A 81 -11.75 2.82 -1.79
N LEU A 82 -13.06 3.05 -1.77
CA LEU A 82 -13.96 2.79 -2.90
C LEU A 82 -13.72 3.74 -4.09
N GLU A 83 -13.12 4.91 -3.88
CA GLU A 83 -12.69 5.82 -4.93
C GLU A 83 -11.36 5.36 -5.58
N GLU A 84 -10.41 4.85 -4.78
CA GLU A 84 -9.08 4.43 -5.28
C GLU A 84 -9.07 3.02 -5.89
N LEU A 85 -9.85 2.07 -5.36
CA LEU A 85 -9.86 0.69 -5.88
C LEU A 85 -10.19 0.60 -7.38
N PRO A 86 -11.20 1.30 -7.91
CA PRO A 86 -11.47 1.31 -9.35
C PRO A 86 -10.33 1.92 -10.16
N ARG A 87 -9.63 2.93 -9.63
CA ARG A 87 -8.49 3.53 -10.32
C ARG A 87 -7.35 2.53 -10.47
N ILE A 88 -7.08 1.70 -9.46
CA ILE A 88 -6.10 0.61 -9.59
C ILE A 88 -6.49 -0.34 -10.74
N GLN A 89 -7.77 -0.68 -10.88
CA GLN A 89 -8.25 -1.61 -11.91
C GLN A 89 -8.26 -1.02 -13.33
N VAL A 90 -8.38 0.31 -13.48
CA VAL A 90 -8.52 0.99 -14.78
C VAL A 90 -7.22 1.67 -15.22
N GLU A 91 -6.52 2.31 -14.29
CA GLU A 91 -5.28 3.06 -14.53
C GLU A 91 -4.03 2.20 -14.31
N GLY A 92 -4.14 1.11 -13.53
CA GLY A 92 -3.01 0.24 -13.15
C GLY A 92 -2.62 -0.83 -14.16
N GLY A 93 -3.41 -1.05 -15.22
CA GLY A 93 -3.15 -2.03 -16.29
C GLY A 93 -3.84 -3.37 -16.10
#